data_AF-A0A7V9JM06-F1
#
_entry.id   AF-A0A7V9JM06-F1
#
_cell.length_a   1.000
_cell.length_b   1.000
_cell.length_c   1.000
_cell.angle_alpha   90.00
_cell.angle_beta   90.00
_cell.angle_gamma   90.00
#
_symmetry.space_group_name_H-M   'P 1'
#
loop_
_entity.id
_entity.type
_entity.pdbx_description
1 polymer ?
#
loop_
_entity_poly.entity_id
_entity_poly.type
_entity_poly.pdbx_seq_one_letter_code
_entity_poly.pdbx_strand_id
1 'polypeptide(L)'
;ARSFAAMLRGPKPGAGKFGAARRDRNGKRHPAGAALVYLATERGGHTLQPLRGPDGTAWTTLAPATLTQLAQRVDQLLTSIRTG
;
A
#
# COMPACT_ATOMS: atom_id res chain seq x y z
N ALA A 1 -2.77 -3.49 20.51
CA ALA A 1 -4.20 -3.39 20.15
C ALA A 1 -4.78 -1.98 20.32
N ARG A 2 -4.71 -1.36 21.51
CA ARG A 2 -5.34 -0.05 21.80
C ARG A 2 -4.80 1.11 20.94
N SER A 3 -3.52 1.09 20.56
CA SER A 3 -2.88 2.06 19.67
C SER A 3 -3.40 2.01 18.23
N PHE A 4 -3.67 0.81 17.72
CA PHE A 4 -4.13 0.60 16.34
C PHE A 4 -5.59 1.03 16.14
N ALA A 5 -6.49 0.66 17.06
CA ALA A 5 -7.89 1.09 16.99
C ALA A 5 -8.01 2.63 17.06
N ALA A 6 -7.17 3.28 17.87
CA ALA A 6 -7.11 4.73 17.93
C ALA A 6 -6.58 5.34 16.62
N MET A 7 -5.55 4.76 16.00
CA MET A 7 -5.05 5.16 14.67
C MET A 7 -6.13 5.03 13.58
N LEU A 8 -6.93 3.96 13.63
CA LEU A 8 -8.00 3.75 12.66
C LEU A 8 -9.18 4.72 12.85
N ARG A 9 -9.52 5.07 14.09
CA ARG A 9 -10.69 5.89 14.42
C ARG A 9 -10.40 7.38 14.51
N GLY A 10 -9.15 7.76 14.76
CA GLY A 10 -8.74 9.16 14.87
C GLY A 10 -8.74 9.90 13.53
N PRO A 11 -8.56 11.22 13.53
CA PRO A 11 -8.48 12.01 12.31
C PRO A 11 -7.31 11.55 11.40
N LYS A 12 -7.53 11.57 10.09
CA LYS A 12 -6.49 11.32 9.08
C LYS A 12 -6.25 12.62 8.31
N PRO A 13 -5.34 13.50 8.76
CA PRO A 13 -5.09 14.79 8.10
C PRO A 13 -4.59 14.64 6.67
N GLY A 14 -4.08 13.46 6.30
CA GLY A 14 -3.72 13.12 4.94
C GLY A 14 -3.81 11.61 4.70
N ALA A 15 -4.18 11.23 3.48
CA ALA A 15 -4.21 9.84 3.05
C ALA A 15 -3.97 9.73 1.55
N GLY A 16 -3.44 8.60 1.12
CA GLY A 16 -3.22 8.30 -0.29
C GLY A 16 -3.42 6.82 -0.59
N LYS A 17 -3.97 6.52 -1.76
CA LYS A 17 -4.02 5.16 -2.31
C LYS A 17 -3.22 5.14 -3.60
N PHE A 18 -2.26 4.23 -3.67
CA PHE A 18 -1.33 4.09 -4.79
C PHE A 18 -1.58 2.73 -5.44
N GLY A 19 -2.12 2.76 -6.65
CA GLY A 19 -2.25 1.58 -7.50
C GLY A 19 -1.34 1.69 -8.71
N ALA A 20 -0.86 0.56 -9.21
CA ALA A 20 -0.06 0.50 -10.42
C ALA A 20 -0.67 -0.45 -11.45
N ALA A 21 -0.45 -0.15 -12.73
CA ALA A 21 -0.80 -1.03 -13.84
C ALA A 21 0.14 -0.80 -15.01
N ARG A 22 0.49 -1.86 -15.74
CA ARG A 22 1.14 -1.76 -17.05
C ARG A 22 0.13 -2.02 -18.17
N ARG A 23 0.45 -1.62 -19.39
CA ARG A 23 -0.26 -2.03 -20.61
C ARG A 23 0.65 -2.95 -21.43
N ASP A 24 0.09 -3.99 -22.04
CA ASP A 24 0.82 -4.81 -23.01
C ASP A 24 0.80 -4.18 -24.41
N ARG A 25 1.43 -4.86 -25.38
CA ARG A 25 1.50 -4.43 -26.78
C ARG A 25 0.15 -4.25 -27.48
N ASN A 26 -0.90 -4.91 -26.97
CA ASN A 26 -2.26 -4.82 -27.49
C ASN A 26 -3.08 -3.76 -26.72
N GLY A 27 -2.45 -2.99 -25.83
CA GLY A 27 -3.09 -1.98 -24.99
C GLY A 27 -3.87 -2.54 -23.81
N LYS A 28 -3.89 -3.86 -23.59
CA LYS A 28 -4.60 -4.48 -22.47
C LYS A 28 -3.90 -4.13 -21.16
N ARG A 29 -4.70 -3.74 -20.17
CA ARG A 29 -4.24 -3.31 -18.84
C ARG A 29 -4.02 -4.51 -17.93
N HIS A 30 -2.85 -4.56 -17.31
CA HIS A 30 -2.44 -5.56 -16.31
C HIS A 30 -2.16 -4.82 -14.98
N PRO A 31 -3.12 -4.83 -14.04
CA PRO A 31 -2.94 -4.17 -12.74
C PRO A 31 -2.04 -4.98 -11.80
N ALA A 32 -1.39 -4.32 -10.85
CA ALA A 32 -0.59 -4.95 -9.79
C ALA A 32 -1.37 -5.90 -8.86
N GLY A 33 -2.71 -5.97 -8.99
CA GLY A 33 -3.58 -6.80 -8.15
C GLY A 33 -3.84 -6.25 -6.74
N ALA A 34 -3.03 -5.31 -6.25
CA ALA A 34 -3.20 -4.64 -4.96
C ALA A 34 -2.79 -3.16 -5.02
N ALA A 35 -3.31 -2.36 -4.09
CA ALA A 35 -2.95 -0.96 -3.90
C ALA A 35 -2.27 -0.77 -2.54
N LEU A 36 -1.20 0.02 -2.51
CA LEU A 36 -0.59 0.51 -1.28
C LEU A 36 -1.42 1.67 -0.74
N VAL A 37 -1.67 1.71 0.57
CA VAL A 37 -2.33 2.85 1.23
C VAL A 37 -1.37 3.51 2.19
N TYR A 38 -1.39 4.84 2.26
CA TYR A 38 -0.75 5.63 3.31
C TYR A 38 -1.79 6.40 4.10
N LEU A 39 -1.64 6.41 5.42
CA LEU A 39 -2.45 7.20 6.35
C LEU A 39 -1.52 8.04 7.20
N ALA A 40 -1.64 9.36 7.12
CA ALA A 40 -1.06 10.25 8.11
C ALA A 40 -1.96 10.24 9.36
N THR A 41 -1.33 10.16 10.53
CA THR A 41 -2.00 10.24 11.83
C THR A 41 -1.24 11.24 12.69
N GLU A 42 -1.83 11.67 13.81
CA GLU A 42 -1.13 12.53 14.79
C GLU A 42 0.15 11.90 15.36
N ARG A 43 0.29 10.57 15.26
CA ARG A 43 1.45 9.81 15.75
C ARG A 43 2.41 9.41 14.62
N GLY A 44 2.25 9.98 13.44
CA GLY A 44 3.06 9.69 12.25
C GLY A 44 2.35 8.87 11.19
N GLY A 45 3.06 8.63 10.08
CA GLY A 45 2.56 7.92 8.92
C GLY A 45 2.52 6.41 9.08
N HIS A 46 1.56 5.77 8.42
CA HIS A 46 1.46 4.32 8.35
C HIS A 46 1.12 3.88 6.93
N THR A 47 1.76 2.80 6.47
CA THR A 47 1.37 2.11 5.23
C THR A 47 0.51 0.89 5.53
N LEU A 48 -0.51 0.64 4.70
CA LEU A 48 -1.23 -0.62 4.62
C LEU A 48 -0.91 -1.25 3.27
N GLN A 49 -0.31 -2.44 3.30
CA GLN A 49 0.10 -3.18 2.11
C GLN A 49 -0.63 -4.53 2.08
N PRO A 50 -1.55 -4.74 1.12
CA PRO A 50 -2.15 -6.04 0.89
C PRO A 50 -1.09 -7.02 0.36
N LEU A 51 -1.09 -8.23 0.93
CA LEU A 51 -0.24 -9.34 0.54
C LEU A 51 -1.12 -10.60 0.47
N ARG A 52 -0.65 -11.61 -0.27
CA ARG A 52 -1.23 -12.95 -0.17
C ARG A 52 -0.28 -13.83 0.64
N GLY A 53 -0.83 -14.58 1.58
CA GLY A 53 -0.11 -15.63 2.28
C GLY A 53 0.29 -16.76 1.32
N PRO A 54 1.20 -17.66 1.73
CA PRO A 54 1.58 -18.83 0.94
C PRO A 54 0.39 -19.73 0.55
N ASP A 55 -0.65 -19.73 1.38
CA ASP A 55 -1.93 -20.43 1.22
C ASP A 55 -2.94 -19.66 0.34
N GLY A 56 -2.56 -18.50 -0.18
CA GLY A 56 -3.43 -17.62 -0.96
C GLY A 56 -4.37 -16.74 -0.12
N THR A 57 -4.37 -16.88 1.20
CA THR A 57 -5.21 -16.08 2.11
C THR A 57 -4.82 -14.60 2.01
N ALA A 58 -5.80 -13.70 1.99
CA ALA A 58 -5.54 -12.27 1.95
C ALA A 58 -5.05 -11.76 3.31
N TRP A 59 -3.89 -11.11 3.32
CA TRP A 59 -3.33 -10.42 4.47
C TRP A 59 -3.11 -8.94 4.16
N THR A 60 -3.08 -8.12 5.20
CA THR A 60 -2.66 -6.72 5.06
C THR A 60 -1.64 -6.41 6.14
N THR A 61 -0.44 -6.05 5.72
CA THR A 61 0.59 -5.55 6.63
C THR A 61 0.33 -4.08 6.90
N LEU A 62 0.22 -3.73 8.19
CA LEU A 62 0.28 -2.36 8.65
C LEU A 62 1.67 -2.11 9.24
N ALA A 63 2.34 -1.05 8.79
CA ALA A 63 3.62 -0.64 9.35
C ALA A 63 3.70 0.89 9.46
N PRO A 64 4.37 1.44 10.50
CA PRO A 64 4.79 2.84 10.49
C PRO A 64 5.64 3.15 9.25
N ALA A 65 5.46 4.33 8.68
CA ALA A 65 6.21 4.77 7.51
C ALA A 65 6.45 6.28 7.52
N THR A 66 7.67 6.69 7.22
CA THR A 66 7.99 8.06 6.80
C THR A 66 7.58 8.26 5.33
N LEU A 67 7.58 9.51 4.85
CA LEU A 67 7.35 9.79 3.42
C LEU A 67 8.42 9.17 2.51
N THR A 68 9.67 9.08 2.98
CA THR A 68 10.74 8.37 2.27
C THR A 68 10.45 6.88 2.16
N GLN A 69 10.00 6.25 3.24
CA GLN A 69 9.60 4.84 3.21
C GLN A 69 8.37 4.61 2.32
N LEU A 70 7.41 5.55 2.32
CA LEU A 70 6.30 5.53 1.38
C LEU A 70 6.80 5.55 -0.07
N ALA A 71 7.70 6.45 -0.43
CA ALA A 71 8.27 6.53 -1.77
C ALA A 71 8.93 5.20 -2.19
N GLN A 72 9.74 4.60 -1.30
CA GLN A 72 10.34 3.28 -1.55
C GLN A 72 9.30 2.18 -1.79
N ARG A 73 8.17 2.19 -1.05
CA ARG A 73 7.09 1.22 -1.26
C ARG A 73 6.34 1.47 -2.57
N VAL A 74 6.19 2.72 -2.99
CA VAL A 74 5.63 3.06 -4.31
C VAL A 74 6.55 2.56 -5.42
N ASP A 75 7.87 2.73 -5.28
CA ASP A 75 8.83 2.18 -6.25
C ASP A 75 8.73 0.66 -6.34
N GLN A 76 8.62 -0.04 -5.21
CA GLN A 76 8.41 -1.50 -5.18
C GLN A 76 7.12 -1.91 -5.91
N LEU A 77 6.03 -1.16 -5.73
CA LEU A 77 4.77 -1.39 -6.44
C LEU A 77 4.91 -1.18 -7.96
N LEU A 78 5.72 -0.20 -8.39
CA LEU A 78 6.01 0.02 -9.80
C LEU A 78 6.92 -1.07 -10.39
N THR A 79 7.86 -1.59 -9.60
CA THR A 79 8.70 -2.72 -10.00
C THR A 79 7.87 -4.00 -10.17
N SER A 80 6.89 -4.25 -9.28
CA SER A 80 6.12 -5.51 -9.33
C SER A 80 5.30 -5.68 -10.61
N ILE A 81 4.86 -4.58 -11.25
CA ILE A 81 4.16 -4.62 -12.53
C ILE A 81 5.10 -4.76 -13.74
N ARG A 82 6.42 -4.62 -13.56
CA ARG A 82 7.41 -4.83 -14.63
C ARG A 82 7.83 -6.30 -14.74
N THR A 83 7.83 -7.01 -13.62
CA THR A 83 8.27 -8.41 -13.53
C THR A 83 7.14 -9.43 -13.66
N GLY A 84 5.88 -9.01 -13.52
CA GLY A 84 4.68 -9.83 -13.76
C GLY A 84 4.03 -9.48 -15.08
#